data_AF-A0A8J3EKV2-F1
#
_entry.id   AF-A0A8J3EKV2-F1
#
_cell.length_a   1.000
_cell.length_b   1.000
_cell.length_c   1.000
_cell.angle_alpha   90.00
_cell.angle_beta   90.00
_cell.angle_gamma   90.00
#
_symmetry.space_group_name_H-M   'P 1'
#
loop_
_entity.id
_entity.type
_entity.pdbx_description
1 polymer ?
#
loop_
_entity_poly.entity_id
_entity_poly.type
_entity_poly.pdbx_seq_one_letter_code
_entity_poly.pdbx_strand_id
1 'polypeptide(L)' 'MTRTALLNKIEECRKEMLLLSKQHDLSSDIVISSSRKLDKLINDYLKYCSVP' A
#
# COMPACT_ATOMS: atom_id res chain seq x y z
N MET A 1 -8.47 -4.52 12.65
CA MET A 1 -7.60 -5.37 11.80
C MET A 1 -6.44 -5.85 12.66
N THR A 2 -5.92 -7.06 12.39
CA THR A 2 -4.72 -7.58 13.05
C THR A 2 -3.45 -7.09 12.32
N ARG A 3 -2.30 -7.13 13.00
CA ARG A 3 -0.99 -6.82 12.39
C ARG A 3 -0.75 -7.59 11.09
N THR A 4 -1.03 -8.90 11.12
CA THR A 4 -0.83 -9.80 9.97
C THR A 4 -1.73 -9.43 8.79
N ALA A 5 -2.98 -9.03 9.06
CA ALA A 5 -3.89 -8.59 8.01
C ALA A 5 -3.42 -7.29 7.33
N LEU A 6 -2.82 -6.37 8.08
CA LEU A 6 -2.23 -5.15 7.51
C LEU A 6 -1.01 -5.46 6.64
N LEU A 7 -0.10 -6.31 7.13
CA LEU A 7 1.08 -6.73 6.36
C LEU A 7 0.71 -7.43 5.05
N ASN A 8 -0.28 -8.32 5.08
CA ASN A 8 -0.75 -9.01 3.86
C ASN A 8 -1.30 -8.01 2.83
N LYS A 9 -2.09 -7.02 3.27
CA LYS A 9 -2.62 -5.98 2.39
C LYS A 9 -1.54 -5.06 1.84
N ILE A 10 -0.51 -4.73 2.64
CA ILE A 10 0.64 -3.95 2.19
C ILE A 10 1.38 -4.70 1.07
N GLU A 11 1.62 -6.00 1.25
CA GLU A 11 2.34 -6.81 0.25
C GLU A 11 1.51 -7.00 -1.03
N GLU A 12 0.19 -7.20 -0.92
CA GLU A 12 -0.71 -7.24 -2.08
C GLU A 12 -0.67 -5.92 -2.85
N CYS A 13 -0.84 -4.79 -2.15
CA CYS A 13 -0.83 -3.47 -2.76
C CYS A 13 0.54 -3.13 -3.37
N ARG A 14 1.64 -3.59 -2.77
CA ARG A 14 2.99 -3.46 -3.34
C ARG A 14 3.14 -4.20 -4.67
N LYS A 15 2.62 -5.43 -4.76
CA LYS A 15 2.64 -6.23 -6.00
C LYS A 15 1.79 -5.59 -7.09
N GLU A 16 0.61 -5.08 -6.73
CA GLU A 16 -0.25 -4.33 -7.63
C GLU A 16 0.48 -3.09 -8.17
N MET A 17 1.12 -2.32 -7.31
CA MET A 17 1.86 -1.12 -7.70
C MET A 17 3.06 -1.43 -8.61
N LEU A 18 3.74 -2.57 -8.40
CA LEU A 18 4.81 -3.05 -9.28
C LEU A 18 4.30 -3.48 -10.66
N LEU A 19 3.08 -4.02 -10.74
CA LEU A 19 2.45 -4.37 -12.01
C LEU A 19 2.02 -3.10 -12.75
N LEU A 20 1.36 -2.19 -12.04
CA LEU A 20 0.87 -0.93 -12.58
C LEU A 20 2.00 -0.03 -13.08
N SER A 21 3.14 0.03 -12.38
CA SER A 21 4.30 0.82 -12.82
C SER A 21 4.97 0.30 -14.08
N LYS A 22 4.73 -0.97 -14.45
CA LYS A 22 5.16 -1.55 -15.73
C LYS A 22 4.18 -1.28 -16.87
N GLN A 23 2.91 -1.04 -16.54
CA GLN A 23 1.81 -0.92 -17.50
C GLN A 23 1.38 0.53 -17.74
N HIS A 24 1.62 1.41 -16.78
CA HIS A 24 1.20 2.79 -16.79
C HIS A 24 2.34 3.71 -16.37
N ASP A 25 2.29 4.95 -16.84
CA ASP A 25 3.18 6.00 -16.33
C ASP A 25 2.98 6.20 -14.83
N LEU A 26 4.05 6.54 -14.11
CA LEU A 26 3.99 6.76 -12.66
C LEU A 26 3.04 7.91 -12.27
N SER A 27 2.78 8.83 -13.20
CA SER A 27 1.85 9.95 -13.05
C SER A 27 0.41 9.59 -13.39
N SER A 28 0.15 8.35 -13.82
CA SER A 28 -1.21 7.87 -14.07
C SER A 28 -2.04 7.89 -12.78
N ASP A 29 -3.30 8.30 -12.88
CA ASP A 29 -4.23 8.32 -11.76
C ASP A 29 -4.36 6.94 -11.08
N ILE A 30 -4.23 5.86 -11.84
CA ILE A 30 -4.25 4.49 -11.34
C ILE A 30 -3.02 4.21 -10.45
N VAL A 31 -1.83 4.64 -10.86
CA VAL A 31 -0.60 4.45 -10.07
C VAL A 31 -0.62 5.35 -8.84
N ILE A 32 -1.07 6.61 -8.99
CA ILE A 32 -1.19 7.57 -7.90
C ILE A 32 -2.20 7.09 -6.85
N SER A 33 -3.37 6.60 -7.26
CA SER A 33 -4.38 6.10 -6.34
C SER A 33 -3.92 4.84 -5.61
N SER A 34 -3.23 3.92 -6.30
CA SER A 34 -2.59 2.76 -5.66
C SER A 34 -1.48 3.16 -4.69
N SER A 35 -0.67 4.17 -5.01
CA SER A 35 0.33 4.73 -4.09
C SER A 35 -0.31 5.29 -2.82
N ARG A 36 -1.40 6.07 -2.94
CA ARG A 36 -2.13 6.60 -1.76
C ARG A 36 -2.72 5.48 -0.89
N LYS A 37 -3.20 4.39 -1.51
CA LYS A 37 -3.68 3.22 -0.77
C LYS A 37 -2.55 2.55 0.02
N LEU A 38 -1.39 2.36 -0.61
CA LEU A 38 -0.22 1.77 0.03
C LEU A 38 0.25 2.62 1.22
N ASP A 39 0.36 3.93 1.05
CA ASP A 39 0.72 4.86 2.13
C ASP A 39 -0.25 4.78 3.31
N LYS A 40 -1.55 4.69 3.03
CA LYS A 40 -2.56 4.54 4.09
C LYS A 40 -2.35 3.25 4.88
N LEU A 41 -2.12 2.13 4.20
CA LEU A 41 -1.90 0.84 4.84
C LEU A 41 -0.61 0.83 5.68
N ILE A 42 0.47 1.44 5.18
CA ILE A 42 1.72 1.60 5.93
C ILE A 42 1.48 2.45 7.17
N ASN A 43 0.78 3.57 7.04
CA ASN A 43 0.44 4.43 8.18
C ASN A 43 -0.43 3.72 9.23
N ASP A 44 -1.42 2.93 8.80
CA ASP A 44 -2.25 2.15 9.71
C ASP A 44 -1.41 1.07 10.44
N TYR A 45 -0.44 0.46 9.76
CA TYR A 45 0.52 -0.46 10.37
C TYR A 45 1.46 0.24 11.36
N LEU A 46 2.01 1.40 11.00
CA LEU A 46 2.88 2.19 11.88
C LEU A 46 2.13 2.63 13.13
N LYS A 47 0.88 3.09 13.00
CA LYS A 47 0.01 3.40 14.14
C LYS A 47 -0.21 2.18 15.00
N TYR A 48 -0.51 1.02 14.41
CA TYR A 48 -0.67 -0.23 15.14
C TYR A 48 0.60 -0.62 15.92
N CYS A 49 1.79 -0.40 15.36
CA CYS A 49 3.07 -0.66 16.03
C CYS A 49 3.48 0.43 17.04
N SER A 50 2.94 1.65 16.90
CA SER A 50 3.24 2.79 17.76
C SER A 50 2.32 2.90 18.98
N VAL A 51 1.36 1.99 19.14
CA VAL A 51 0.60 1.87 20.40
C VAL A 51 1.47 1.08 21.39
N PRO A 52 1.84 1.65 22.56
CA PRO A 52 2.54 0.93 23.62
C PRO A 52 1.69 -0.20 24.22
#